data_AF-A0A8T7CUW7-F1
#
_entry.id   AF-A0A8T7CUW7-F1
#
_cell.length_a   1.000
_cell.length_b   1.000
_cell.length_c   1.000
_cell.angle_alpha   90.00
_cell.angle_beta   90.00
_cell.angle_gamma   90.00
#
_symmetry.space_group_name_H-M   'P 1'
#
loop_
_entity.id
_entity.type
_entity.pdbx_description
1 polymer ?
#
loop_
_entity_poly.entity_id
_entity_poly.type
_entity_poly.pdbx_seq_one_letter_code
_entity_poly.pdbx_strand_id
1 'polypeptide(L)'
;MAVHAINRLHYSVVSVEKTTAPEGMSGDNWHLYVVGHDNARIEGKKPGTLKQVTAHAEAFAEDLNSRTGKGGSTYAPRKKT
;
A
#
# COMPACT_ATOMS: atom_id res chain seq x y z
N MET A 1 -10.73 21.49 -22.46
CA MET A 1 -9.76 21.66 -21.37
C MET A 1 -10.05 20.59 -20.32
N ALA A 2 -9.52 19.38 -20.49
CA ALA A 2 -9.71 18.32 -19.50
C ALA A 2 -8.78 18.63 -18.33
N VAL A 3 -9.33 19.21 -17.27
CA VAL A 3 -8.70 19.19 -15.95
C VAL A 3 -8.55 17.72 -15.57
N HIS A 4 -7.38 17.14 -15.79
CA HIS A 4 -7.00 15.92 -15.10
C HIS A 4 -6.97 16.30 -13.62
N ALA A 5 -8.10 16.09 -12.94
CA ALA A 5 -8.10 15.96 -11.51
C ALA A 5 -6.97 14.97 -11.22
N ILE A 6 -5.90 15.45 -10.59
CA ILE A 6 -4.87 14.58 -10.07
C ILE A 6 -5.65 13.70 -9.11
N ASN A 7 -6.02 12.50 -9.58
CA ASN A 7 -6.77 11.54 -8.79
C ASN A 7 -5.83 11.24 -7.64
N ARG A 8 -6.04 11.91 -6.51
CA ARG A 8 -5.24 11.68 -5.32
C ARG A 8 -5.64 10.28 -4.91
N LEU A 9 -4.89 9.29 -5.36
CA LEU A 9 -5.07 7.92 -4.91
C LEU A 9 -4.87 7.98 -3.40
N HIS A 10 -5.97 7.96 -2.66
CA HIS A 10 -6.01 8.01 -1.21
C HIS A 10 -6.13 6.60 -0.66
N TYR A 11 -5.01 5.88 -0.67
CA TYR A 11 -4.89 4.59 -0.06
C TYR A 11 -5.26 4.65 1.42
N SER A 12 -6.08 3.69 1.85
CA SER A 12 -6.44 3.47 3.24
C SER A 12 -6.38 1.99 3.57
N VAL A 13 -6.17 1.67 4.84
CA VAL A 13 -6.26 0.28 5.32
C VAL A 13 -7.72 -0.18 5.21
N VAL A 14 -7.94 -1.25 4.47
CA VAL A 14 -9.27 -1.85 4.25
C VAL A 14 -9.54 -2.91 5.32
N SER A 15 -8.56 -3.78 5.58
CA SER A 15 -8.68 -4.79 6.62
C SER A 15 -7.30 -5.24 7.11
N VAL A 16 -7.26 -5.72 8.35
CA VAL A 16 -6.12 -6.44 8.91
C VAL A 16 -6.67 -7.67 9.61
N GLU A 17 -6.36 -8.84 9.08
CA GLU A 17 -6.86 -10.12 9.57
C GLU A 17 -5.71 -10.99 10.04
N LYS A 18 -5.94 -11.75 11.12
CA LYS A 18 -4.97 -12.76 11.55
C LYS A 18 -4.99 -13.90 10.53
N THR A 19 -3.82 -14.28 10.05
CA THR A 19 -3.63 -15.33 9.06
C THR A 19 -2.63 -16.36 9.55
N THR A 20 -2.55 -17.50 8.87
CA THR A 20 -1.54 -18.52 9.14
C THR A 20 -0.23 -18.15 8.48
N ALA A 21 0.87 -18.70 8.99
CA ALA A 21 2.16 -18.56 8.34
C ALA A 21 2.10 -19.05 6.89
N PRO A 22 2.72 -18.34 5.94
CA PRO A 22 3.01 -18.89 4.63
C PRO A 22 3.82 -20.18 4.76
N GLU A 23 3.66 -21.08 3.79
CA GLU A 23 4.38 -22.35 3.76
C GLU A 23 5.90 -22.11 3.83
N GLY A 24 6.56 -22.79 4.79
CA GLY A 24 8.00 -22.63 5.04
C GLY A 24 8.39 -21.47 5.97
N MET A 25 7.45 -20.69 6.50
CA MET A 25 7.74 -19.69 7.54
C MET A 25 7.24 -20.11 8.92
N SER A 26 8.07 -19.83 9.93
CA SER A 26 7.78 -20.13 11.33
C SER A 26 7.05 -18.97 12.02
N GLY A 27 6.13 -19.29 12.93
CA GLY A 27 5.47 -18.33 13.82
C GLY A 27 3.94 -18.30 13.65
N ASP A 28 3.25 -18.08 14.77
CA ASP A 28 1.78 -18.25 14.83
C ASP A 28 1.02 -16.91 14.74
N ASN A 29 1.76 -15.82 14.62
CA ASN A 29 1.25 -14.46 14.66
C ASN A 29 1.44 -13.75 13.33
N TRP A 30 0.91 -14.35 12.27
CA TRP A 30 0.84 -13.73 10.97
C TRP A 30 -0.44 -12.93 10.82
N HIS A 31 -0.34 -11.82 10.13
CA HIS A 31 -1.50 -11.01 9.78
C HIS A 31 -1.41 -10.61 8.32
N LEU A 32 -2.54 -10.73 7.62
CA LEU A 32 -2.75 -10.22 6.28
C LEU A 32 -3.34 -8.81 6.44
N TYR A 33 -2.68 -7.81 5.88
CA TYR A 33 -3.24 -6.47 5.76
C TYR A 33 -3.58 -6.19 4.31
N VAL A 34 -4.71 -5.51 4.10
CA VAL A 34 -5.18 -5.08 2.78
C VAL A 34 -5.24 -3.56 2.78
N VAL A 35 -4.51 -2.93 1.88
CA VAL A 35 -4.56 -1.49 1.62
C VAL A 35 -5.19 -1.28 0.25
N GLY A 36 -6.20 -0.41 0.16
CA GLY A 36 -6.95 -0.23 -1.08
C GLY A 36 -7.24 1.23 -1.36
N HIS A 37 -7.48 1.50 -2.65
CA HIS A 37 -8.01 2.75 -3.16
C HIS A 37 -8.85 2.49 -4.40
N ASP A 38 -10.13 2.88 -4.38
CA ASP A 38 -11.13 2.64 -5.44
C ASP A 38 -11.13 1.21 -5.99
N ASN A 39 -10.28 0.94 -6.99
CA ASN A 39 -10.15 -0.32 -7.71
C ASN A 39 -8.79 -1.03 -7.51
N ALA A 40 -7.84 -0.39 -6.83
CA ALA A 40 -6.55 -0.98 -6.50
C ALA A 40 -6.60 -1.57 -5.09
N ARG A 41 -6.10 -2.80 -4.93
CA ARG A 41 -5.91 -3.46 -3.63
C ARG A 41 -4.52 -4.04 -3.57
N ILE A 42 -3.84 -3.83 -2.45
CA ILE A 42 -2.51 -4.31 -2.15
C ILE A 42 -2.62 -5.13 -0.88
N GLU A 43 -2.28 -6.41 -1.01
CA GLU A 43 -2.31 -7.36 0.09
C GLU A 43 -0.88 -7.63 0.53
N GLY A 44 -0.63 -7.56 1.84
CA GLY A 44 0.66 -7.85 2.43
C GLY A 44 0.52 -8.77 3.63
N LYS A 45 1.41 -9.76 3.73
CA LYS A 45 1.50 -10.63 4.91
C LYS A 45 2.69 -10.18 5.74
N LYS A 46 2.46 -9.94 7.03
CA LYS A 46 3.51 -9.55 7.97
C LYS A 46 3.38 -10.33 9.28
N PRO A 47 4.48 -10.88 9.81
CA PRO A 47 4.49 -11.44 11.15
C PRO A 47 4.52 -10.30 12.18
N GLY A 48 3.78 -10.45 13.26
CA GLY A 48 3.72 -9.46 14.34
C GLY A 48 2.38 -9.47 15.08
N THR A 49 2.23 -8.54 16.00
CA THR A 49 0.93 -8.30 16.65
C THR A 49 -0.01 -7.52 15.72
N LEU A 50 -1.31 -7.63 15.94
CA LEU A 50 -2.33 -6.87 15.19
C LEU A 50 -1.98 -5.37 15.17
N LYS A 51 -1.62 -4.79 16.33
CA LYS A 51 -1.25 -3.37 16.44
C LYS A 51 -0.03 -2.99 15.59
N GLN A 52 1.00 -3.82 15.56
CA GLN A 52 2.19 -3.57 14.73
C GLN A 52 1.87 -3.67 13.24
N VAL A 53 1.02 -4.62 12.85
CA VAL A 53 0.63 -4.82 11.46
C VAL A 53 -0.30 -3.69 11.00
N THR A 54 -1.23 -3.24 11.84
CA THR A 54 -2.07 -2.07 11.58
C THR A 54 -1.23 -0.80 11.42
N ALA A 55 -0.34 -0.50 12.36
CA ALA A 55 0.53 0.68 12.26
C ALA A 55 1.41 0.64 11.00
N HIS A 56 1.88 -0.55 10.62
CA HIS A 56 2.62 -0.73 9.38
C HIS A 56 1.75 -0.51 8.13
N ALA A 57 0.53 -1.03 8.11
CA ALA A 57 -0.40 -0.85 7.00
C ALA A 57 -0.81 0.62 6.83
N GLU A 58 -1.00 1.35 7.93
CA GLU A 58 -1.26 2.80 7.94
C GLU A 58 -0.08 3.58 7.38
N ALA A 59 1.13 3.35 7.89
CA ALA A 59 2.35 4.00 7.38
C ALA A 59 2.59 3.67 5.90
N PHE A 60 2.28 2.44 5.47
CA PHE A 60 2.38 2.03 4.07
C PHE A 60 1.36 2.76 3.19
N ALA A 61 0.12 2.92 3.65
CA ALA A 61 -0.89 3.70 2.94
C ALA A 61 -0.50 5.18 2.82
N GLU A 62 0.05 5.77 3.90
CA GLU A 62 0.56 7.14 3.90
C GLU A 62 1.73 7.32 2.92
N ASP A 63 2.68 6.38 2.89
CA ASP A 63 3.79 6.38 1.95
C ASP A 63 3.29 6.31 0.49
N LEU A 64 2.32 5.45 0.18
CA LEU A 64 1.68 5.38 -1.14
C LEU A 64 1.00 6.72 -1.53
N ASN A 65 0.29 7.34 -0.59
CA ASN A 65 -0.37 8.63 -0.80
C ASN A 65 0.66 9.73 -1.06
N SER A 66 1.78 9.72 -0.33
CA SER A 66 2.87 10.69 -0.48
C SER A 66 3.56 10.60 -1.85
N ARG A 67 3.71 9.37 -2.38
CA ARG A 67 4.35 9.09 -3.68
C ARG A 67 3.48 9.45 -4.87
N THR A 68 2.17 9.27 -4.75
CA THR A 68 1.22 9.53 -5.85
C THR A 68 1.25 11.01 -6.31
N GLY A 69 1.68 11.94 -5.45
CA GLY A 69 1.83 13.35 -5.80
C GLY A 69 3.02 13.69 -6.71
N LYS A 70 3.97 12.77 -6.95
CA LYS A 70 5.19 13.00 -7.74
C LYS A 70 5.36 11.93 -8.83
N GLY A 71 4.33 11.73 -9.65
CA GLY A 71 4.35 10.83 -10.80
C GLY A 71 5.38 11.22 -11.87
N GLY A 72 6.66 11.06 -11.57
CA GLY A 72 7.76 11.06 -12.52
C GLY A 72 8.23 9.63 -12.70
N SER A 73 7.89 9.02 -13.82
CA SER A 73 8.52 7.75 -14.20
C SER A 73 10.00 8.01 -14.46
N THR A 74 10.89 7.20 -13.87
CA THR A 74 12.32 7.19 -14.22
C THR A 74 12.54 6.96 -15.72
N TYR A 75 11.59 6.30 -16.37
CA TYR A 75 11.58 6.02 -17.81
C TYR A 75 10.77 7.02 -18.64
N ALA A 76 10.22 8.09 -18.05
CA ALA A 76 9.59 9.14 -18.84
C ALA A 76 10.66 9.84 -19.69
N PRO A 77 10.50 9.92 -21.02
CA PRO A 77 11.44 10.63 -21.86
C PRO A 77 11.48 12.09 -21.41
N ARG A 78 12.64 12.53 -20.91
CA ARG A 78 12.87 13.94 -20.59
C ARG A 78 12.74 14.70 -21.90
N LYS A 79 11.76 15.60 -22.02
CA LYS A 79 11.70 16.51 -23.17
C LYS A 79 13.06 17.22 -23.26
N LYS A 80 13.78 16.98 -24.35
CA LYS A 80 14.97 17.75 -24.72
C LYS A 80 14.46 19.11 -25.21
N THR A 81 14.76 20.16 -24.45
CA THR A 81 14.69 21.55 -24.93
C THR A 81 15.90 21.81 -25.81
#